data_AF-A0A5C7BHP9-F1
#
_entry.id   AF-A0A5C7BHP9-F1
#
_cell.length_a   1.000
_cell.length_b   1.000
_cell.length_c   1.000
_cell.angle_alpha   90.00
_cell.angle_beta   90.00
_cell.angle_gamma   90.00
#
_symmetry.space_group_name_H-M   'P 1'
#
loop_
_entity.id
_entity.type
_entity.pdbx_description
1 polymer ?
#
loop_
_entity_poly.entity_id
_entity_poly.type
_entity_poly.pdbx_seq_one_letter_code
_entity_poly.pdbx_strand_id
1 'polypeptide(L)'
;LTRSIGGKTALDWAMKQDFRCGCWLMEKTETAMKAITRNLDRSIWRDLMKKSGMLSIMDAQARDQWYNSLEKDDIPAVSEENILSTFEQLHQNKGEVFERGVINVFKGLSWDFKSNSPCKFGKKIIVTGLVKYDRWGFGLNWGWQRDRLADLERMLMILDGKPVPDNRADVTRRLGDHIHANRHSNRYEDEMFVIKYFQKGTAHITLRRPELVDKLNDIIAKHYPGALAAR
;
A
#
# COMPACT_ATOMS: atom_id res chain seq x y z
N LEU A 1 0.89 -31.28 2.76
CA LEU A 1 0.04 -30.94 3.92
C LEU A 1 0.08 -29.44 4.22
N THR A 2 1.23 -28.81 4.49
CA THR A 2 1.28 -27.36 4.82
C THR A 2 0.89 -26.41 3.67
N ARG A 3 1.07 -26.84 2.40
CA ARG A 3 0.73 -26.02 1.21
C ARG A 3 -0.75 -25.61 1.13
N SER A 4 -1.69 -26.46 1.55
CA SER A 4 -3.14 -26.16 1.48
C SER A 4 -3.59 -25.10 2.48
N ILE A 5 -2.79 -24.82 3.50
CA ILE A 5 -3.06 -23.80 4.53
C ILE A 5 -2.12 -22.59 4.44
N GLY A 6 -1.40 -22.41 3.31
CA GLY A 6 -0.52 -21.26 3.11
C GLY A 6 0.92 -21.43 3.61
N GLY A 7 1.29 -22.60 4.17
CA GLY A 7 2.65 -22.92 4.62
C GLY A 7 3.66 -23.26 3.51
N LYS A 8 3.29 -23.06 2.24
CA LYS A 8 4.15 -23.26 1.04
C LYS A 8 4.82 -24.65 0.95
N THR A 9 5.96 -24.78 0.26
CA THR A 9 6.64 -26.06 -0.01
C THR A 9 7.82 -26.29 0.92
N ALA A 10 8.35 -27.52 0.97
CA ALA A 10 9.52 -27.85 1.80
C ALA A 10 10.72 -26.94 1.52
N LEU A 11 10.93 -26.54 0.27
CA LEU A 11 11.99 -25.58 -0.10
C LEU A 11 11.80 -24.22 0.60
N ASP A 12 10.57 -23.78 0.82
CA ASP A 12 10.28 -22.45 1.38
C ASP A 12 10.53 -22.37 2.89
N TRP A 13 10.34 -23.47 3.63
CA TRP A 13 10.50 -23.48 5.09
C TRP A 13 11.74 -24.24 5.59
N ALA A 14 12.30 -25.17 4.81
CA ALA A 14 13.48 -25.96 5.19
C ALA A 14 14.81 -25.35 4.75
N MET A 15 14.82 -24.42 3.79
CA MET A 15 16.06 -23.78 3.33
C MET A 15 16.41 -22.52 4.14
N LYS A 16 17.70 -22.27 4.35
CA LYS A 16 18.22 -21.01 4.89
C LYS A 16 18.16 -19.93 3.81
N GLN A 17 17.79 -18.70 4.20
CA GLN A 17 17.64 -17.56 3.27
C GLN A 17 18.97 -17.07 2.72
N ASP A 18 20.04 -17.15 3.52
CA ASP A 18 21.39 -16.80 3.12
C ASP A 18 22.26 -18.06 3.05
N PHE A 19 23.04 -18.16 1.97
CA PHE A 19 23.94 -19.24 1.54
C PHE A 19 23.35 -20.27 0.57
N ARG A 20 24.10 -20.44 -0.52
CA ARG A 20 23.81 -21.21 -1.74
C ARG A 20 23.42 -22.69 -1.51
N CYS A 21 23.48 -23.24 -0.29
CA CYS A 21 23.21 -24.66 0.00
C CYS A 21 22.80 -24.96 1.48
N GLY A 22 22.25 -24.03 2.26
CA GLY A 22 21.96 -24.28 3.69
C GLY A 22 20.57 -24.87 3.95
N CYS A 23 20.45 -26.03 4.60
CA CYS A 23 19.16 -26.64 4.97
C CYS A 23 19.02 -26.78 6.49
N TRP A 24 17.91 -26.31 7.06
CA TRP A 24 17.58 -26.44 8.48
C TRP A 24 17.46 -27.90 8.93
N LEU A 25 17.13 -28.82 8.02
CA LEU A 25 17.06 -30.26 8.33
C LEU A 25 18.44 -30.88 8.63
N MET A 26 19.53 -30.17 8.34
CA MET A 26 20.89 -30.58 8.67
C MET A 26 21.35 -30.06 10.04
N GLU A 27 20.54 -29.23 10.71
CA GLU A 27 20.81 -28.70 12.05
C GLU A 27 20.28 -29.63 13.14
N LYS A 28 20.65 -29.35 14.40
CA LYS A 28 20.05 -30.01 15.56
C LYS A 28 18.52 -29.86 15.52
N THR A 29 17.82 -30.94 15.86
CA THR A 29 16.35 -31.03 15.80
C THR A 29 15.65 -29.83 16.46
N GLU A 30 16.10 -29.41 17.65
CA GLU A 30 15.51 -28.28 18.37
C GLU A 30 15.61 -26.96 17.57
N THR A 31 16.80 -26.66 17.04
CA THR A 31 17.05 -25.47 16.20
C THR A 31 16.26 -25.54 14.90
N ALA A 32 16.27 -26.71 14.26
CA ALA A 32 15.56 -26.94 13.00
C ALA A 32 14.05 -26.76 13.16
N MET A 33 13.45 -27.39 14.17
CA MET A 33 12.01 -27.33 14.44
C MET A 33 11.56 -25.90 14.75
N LYS A 34 12.34 -25.14 15.54
CA LYS A 34 12.03 -23.74 15.84
C LYS A 34 12.04 -22.87 14.58
N ALA A 35 13.07 -23.00 13.74
CA ALA A 35 13.19 -22.24 12.51
C ALA A 35 12.10 -22.58 11.48
N ILE A 36 11.83 -23.87 11.29
CA ILE A 36 10.80 -24.37 10.36
C ILE A 36 9.41 -23.90 10.80
N THR A 37 9.07 -24.03 12.08
CA THR A 37 7.77 -23.58 12.62
C THR A 37 7.59 -22.09 12.39
N ARG A 38 8.61 -21.27 12.69
CA ARG A 38 8.57 -19.83 12.45
C ARG A 38 8.36 -19.50 10.96
N ASN A 39 9.05 -20.19 10.05
CA ASN A 39 8.89 -19.96 8.61
C ASN A 39 7.48 -20.32 8.12
N LEU A 40 6.92 -21.42 8.64
CA LEU A 40 5.54 -21.81 8.37
C LEU A 40 4.56 -20.75 8.89
N ASP A 41 4.71 -20.33 10.14
CA ASP A 41 3.84 -19.34 10.77
C ASP A 41 3.83 -18.03 9.97
N ARG A 42 4.99 -17.50 9.62
CA ARG A 42 5.12 -16.30 8.76
C ARG A 42 4.38 -16.45 7.44
N SER A 43 4.50 -17.61 6.81
CA SER A 43 3.87 -17.88 5.52
C SER A 43 2.35 -17.94 5.63
N ILE A 44 1.84 -18.60 6.69
CA ILE A 44 0.41 -18.71 6.96
C ILE A 44 -0.18 -17.34 7.28
N TRP A 45 0.45 -16.55 8.17
CA TRP A 45 0.02 -15.19 8.47
C TRP A 45 -0.05 -14.29 7.24
N ARG A 46 0.94 -14.38 6.35
CA ARG A 46 0.95 -13.64 5.09
C ARG A 46 -0.21 -14.03 4.18
N ASP A 47 -0.53 -15.32 4.09
CA ASP A 47 -1.64 -15.82 3.27
C ASP A 47 -2.99 -15.42 3.85
N LEU A 48 -3.17 -15.53 5.17
CA LEU A 48 -4.38 -15.09 5.88
C LEU A 48 -4.63 -13.59 5.67
N MET A 49 -3.61 -12.75 5.84
CA MET A 49 -3.74 -11.32 5.60
C MET A 49 -4.11 -10.97 4.17
N LYS A 50 -3.57 -11.70 3.19
CA LYS A 50 -3.95 -11.54 1.79
C LYS A 50 -5.41 -11.94 1.55
N LYS A 51 -5.84 -13.08 2.07
CA LYS A 51 -7.20 -13.61 1.88
C LYS A 51 -8.28 -12.79 2.58
N SER A 52 -7.97 -12.22 3.74
CA SER A 52 -8.89 -11.36 4.50
C SER A 52 -9.18 -10.01 3.82
N GLY A 53 -8.37 -9.61 2.84
CA GLY A 53 -8.46 -8.28 2.23
C GLY A 53 -7.91 -7.15 3.10
N MET A 54 -7.43 -7.42 4.32
CA MET A 54 -6.95 -6.38 5.25
C MET A 54 -5.79 -5.55 4.68
N LEU A 55 -4.92 -6.17 3.88
CA LEU A 55 -3.83 -5.47 3.18
C LEU A 55 -4.33 -4.38 2.20
N SER A 56 -5.57 -4.47 1.71
CA SER A 56 -6.14 -3.46 0.80
C SER A 56 -6.55 -2.18 1.51
N ILE A 57 -6.84 -2.26 2.81
CA ILE A 57 -7.26 -1.16 3.68
C ILE A 57 -6.05 -0.34 4.14
N MET A 58 -4.87 -0.98 4.21
CA MET A 58 -3.63 -0.40 4.71
C MET A 58 -2.93 0.49 3.65
N ASP A 59 -2.36 1.61 4.10
CA ASP A 59 -1.39 2.39 3.33
C ASP A 59 -0.02 1.69 3.28
N ALA A 60 0.92 2.21 2.48
CA ALA A 60 2.25 1.64 2.33
C ALA A 60 3.00 1.50 3.67
N GLN A 61 2.92 2.48 4.56
CA GLN A 61 3.61 2.44 5.85
C GLN A 61 3.03 1.35 6.76
N ALA A 62 1.71 1.24 6.84
CA ALA A 62 1.06 0.20 7.64
C ALA A 62 1.37 -1.21 7.11
N ARG A 63 1.44 -1.39 5.78
CA ARG A 63 1.87 -2.65 5.16
C ARG A 63 3.33 -2.99 5.49
N ASP A 64 4.23 -2.01 5.42
CA ASP A 64 5.64 -2.22 5.74
C ASP A 64 5.83 -2.59 7.22
N GLN A 65 5.11 -1.90 8.13
CA GLN A 65 5.11 -2.24 9.56
C GLN A 65 4.65 -3.67 9.81
N TRP A 66 3.59 -4.10 9.13
CA TRP A 66 3.09 -5.48 9.21
C TRP A 66 4.10 -6.50 8.68
N TYR A 67 4.71 -6.26 7.51
CA TYR A 67 5.72 -7.18 6.99
C TYR A 67 6.93 -7.26 7.91
N ASN A 68 7.37 -6.13 8.46
CA ASN A 68 8.48 -6.09 9.41
C ASN A 68 8.14 -6.79 10.74
N SER A 69 6.89 -6.74 11.22
CA SER A 69 6.51 -7.50 12.42
C SER A 69 6.57 -9.00 12.20
N LEU A 70 6.31 -9.49 10.98
CA LEU A 70 6.45 -10.92 10.66
C LEU A 70 7.91 -11.40 10.74
N GLU A 71 8.89 -10.52 10.56
CA GLU A 71 10.31 -10.88 10.61
C GLU A 71 10.88 -10.96 12.05
N LYS A 72 10.11 -10.52 13.04
CA LYS A 72 10.49 -10.62 14.45
C LYS A 72 10.32 -12.04 15.00
N ASP A 73 10.88 -12.28 16.18
CA ASP A 73 10.81 -13.56 16.89
C ASP A 73 9.54 -13.74 17.74
N ASP A 74 8.73 -12.69 17.87
CA ASP A 74 7.54 -12.60 18.72
C ASP A 74 6.22 -12.71 17.93
N ILE A 75 6.25 -13.26 16.71
CA ILE A 75 5.01 -13.49 15.96
C ILE A 75 4.10 -14.47 16.73
N PRO A 76 2.77 -14.22 16.77
CA PRO A 76 1.85 -15.16 17.40
C PRO A 76 1.94 -16.52 16.72
N ALA A 77 2.10 -17.59 17.50
CA ALA A 77 2.08 -18.95 16.99
C ALA A 77 0.78 -19.20 16.23
N VAL A 78 0.83 -19.93 15.12
CA VAL A 78 -0.39 -20.24 14.37
C VAL A 78 -1.26 -21.23 15.16
N SER A 79 -2.35 -20.73 15.70
CA SER A 79 -3.42 -21.48 16.35
C SER A 79 -4.77 -20.83 16.02
N GLU A 80 -5.86 -21.56 16.15
CA GLU A 80 -7.20 -21.02 15.92
C GLU A 80 -7.48 -19.79 16.80
N GLU A 81 -7.16 -19.88 18.09
CA GLU A 81 -7.30 -18.80 19.06
C GLU A 81 -6.50 -17.54 18.65
N ASN A 82 -5.23 -17.70 18.28
CA ASN A 82 -4.37 -16.57 17.89
C ASN A 82 -4.83 -15.93 16.57
N ILE A 83 -5.28 -16.75 15.62
CA ILE A 83 -5.87 -16.28 14.35
C ILE A 83 -7.12 -15.45 14.65
N LEU A 84 -8.06 -16.00 15.41
CA LEU A 84 -9.31 -15.31 15.73
C LEU A 84 -9.05 -13.99 16.46
N SER A 85 -8.23 -14.01 17.51
CA SER A 85 -7.87 -12.82 18.28
C SER A 85 -7.21 -11.74 17.41
N THR A 86 -6.26 -12.12 16.55
CA THR A 86 -5.58 -11.17 15.65
C THR A 86 -6.54 -10.56 14.64
N PHE A 87 -7.40 -11.36 14.01
CA PHE A 87 -8.35 -10.87 13.01
C PHE A 87 -9.49 -10.06 13.60
N GLU A 88 -9.90 -10.36 14.84
CA GLU A 88 -10.85 -9.54 15.59
C GLU A 88 -10.28 -8.15 15.85
N GLN A 89 -9.04 -8.06 16.35
CA GLN A 89 -8.37 -6.77 16.55
C GLN A 89 -8.19 -6.01 15.24
N LEU A 90 -7.77 -6.68 14.17
CA LEU A 90 -7.65 -6.03 12.85
C LEU A 90 -8.99 -5.51 12.35
N HIS A 91 -10.08 -6.26 12.56
CA HIS A 91 -11.42 -5.84 12.15
C HIS A 91 -11.92 -4.64 12.95
N GLN A 92 -11.69 -4.62 14.27
CA GLN A 92 -12.04 -3.50 15.14
C GLN A 92 -11.27 -2.23 14.74
N ASN A 93 -9.99 -2.36 14.40
CA ASN A 93 -9.11 -1.23 14.09
C ASN A 93 -9.11 -0.82 12.60
N LYS A 94 -9.79 -1.55 11.72
CA LYS A 94 -9.72 -1.32 10.26
C LYS A 94 -10.06 0.11 9.83
N GLY A 95 -11.02 0.74 10.52
CA GLY A 95 -11.44 2.12 10.24
C GLY A 95 -10.36 3.12 10.59
N GLU A 96 -9.72 2.97 11.74
CA GLU A 96 -8.61 3.83 12.16
C GLU A 96 -7.39 3.65 11.25
N VAL A 97 -7.04 2.40 10.90
CA VAL A 97 -5.95 2.10 9.96
C VAL A 97 -6.18 2.78 8.62
N PHE A 98 -7.42 2.71 8.12
CA PHE A 98 -7.82 3.38 6.88
C PHE A 98 -7.66 4.91 6.97
N GLU A 99 -8.24 5.52 8.02
CA GLU A 99 -8.21 6.97 8.22
C GLU A 99 -6.76 7.48 8.37
N ARG A 100 -5.92 6.76 9.13
CA ARG A 100 -4.49 7.08 9.26
C ARG A 100 -3.77 7.08 7.92
N GLY A 101 -4.11 6.13 7.04
CA GLY A 101 -3.60 6.11 5.67
C GLY A 101 -3.95 7.39 4.90
N VAL A 102 -5.21 7.84 4.98
CA VAL A 102 -5.64 9.11 4.36
C VAL A 102 -4.83 10.29 4.91
N ILE A 103 -4.64 10.35 6.23
CA ILE A 103 -3.83 11.39 6.88
C ILE A 103 -2.36 11.33 6.43
N ASN A 104 -1.78 10.15 6.26
CA ASN A 104 -0.41 9.97 5.78
C ASN A 104 -0.22 10.49 4.35
N VAL A 105 -1.17 10.19 3.45
CA VAL A 105 -1.17 10.72 2.08
C VAL A 105 -1.27 12.25 2.10
N PHE A 106 -2.17 12.79 2.94
CA PHE A 106 -2.39 14.23 3.08
C PHE A 106 -1.14 14.97 3.58
N LYS A 107 -0.57 14.54 4.71
CA LYS A 107 0.65 15.12 5.30
C LYS A 107 1.85 15.03 4.38
N GLY A 108 1.86 14.03 3.51
CA GLY A 108 2.91 13.86 2.53
C GLY A 108 2.96 14.93 1.44
N LEU A 109 1.86 15.65 1.18
CA LEU A 109 1.80 16.65 0.11
C LEU A 109 2.71 17.84 0.44
N SER A 110 3.50 18.30 -0.53
CA SER A 110 4.24 19.57 -0.39
C SER A 110 3.26 20.75 -0.39
N TRP A 111 3.43 21.69 0.53
CA TRP A 111 2.58 22.88 0.66
C TRP A 111 3.13 24.09 -0.11
N ASP A 112 4.24 23.91 -0.85
CA ASP A 112 4.82 24.97 -1.71
C ASP A 112 3.93 25.26 -2.92
N PHE A 113 2.95 24.40 -3.19
CA PHE A 113 2.03 24.52 -4.30
C PHE A 113 0.68 25.08 -3.85
N LYS A 114 0.24 26.18 -4.48
CA LYS A 114 -1.07 26.82 -4.21
C LYS A 114 -2.28 25.87 -4.22
N SER A 115 -2.23 24.79 -5.00
CA SER A 115 -3.34 23.81 -5.07
C SER A 115 -3.31 22.78 -3.93
N ASN A 116 -2.17 22.57 -3.27
CA ASN A 116 -2.04 21.69 -2.12
C ASN A 116 -2.31 22.54 -0.86
N SER A 117 -3.51 22.42 -0.30
CA SER A 117 -3.86 23.13 0.93
C SER A 117 -3.36 22.37 2.16
N PRO A 118 -2.79 23.06 3.17
CA PRO A 118 -2.42 22.43 4.45
C PRO A 118 -3.64 22.02 5.28
N CYS A 119 -4.84 22.40 4.87
CA CYS A 119 -6.09 22.18 5.59
C CYS A 119 -6.99 21.12 4.96
N LYS A 120 -6.87 20.86 3.66
CA LYS A 120 -7.77 19.97 2.92
C LYS A 120 -7.20 19.43 1.62
N PHE A 121 -7.73 18.32 1.16
CA PHE A 121 -7.59 17.93 -0.24
C PHE A 121 -8.37 18.92 -1.12
N GLY A 122 -7.66 19.49 -2.10
CA GLY A 122 -8.29 20.20 -3.20
C GLY A 122 -8.69 19.25 -4.33
N LYS A 123 -9.45 19.75 -5.30
CA LYS A 123 -9.78 19.02 -6.55
C LYS A 123 -8.53 18.54 -7.31
N LYS A 124 -7.39 19.20 -7.11
CA LYS A 124 -6.14 18.91 -7.79
C LYS A 124 -5.00 18.96 -6.79
N ILE A 125 -4.17 17.93 -6.79
CA ILE A 125 -2.92 17.86 -6.04
C ILE A 125 -1.72 17.92 -6.98
N ILE A 126 -0.62 18.48 -6.51
CA ILE A 126 0.65 18.56 -7.25
C ILE A 126 1.69 17.76 -6.49
N VAL A 127 2.34 16.83 -7.18
CA VAL A 127 3.43 16.01 -6.64
C VAL A 127 4.69 16.19 -7.48
N THR A 128 5.84 16.18 -6.82
CA THR A 128 7.17 16.26 -7.44
C THR A 128 7.81 14.89 -7.47
N GLY A 129 8.59 14.60 -8.51
CA GLY A 129 9.36 13.35 -8.61
C GLY A 129 8.52 12.12 -8.94
N LEU A 130 7.25 12.27 -9.35
CA LEU A 130 6.44 11.13 -9.80
C LEU A 130 6.92 10.60 -11.15
N VAL A 131 7.33 11.50 -12.05
CA VAL A 131 7.86 11.14 -13.37
C VAL A 131 9.29 11.66 -13.54
N LYS A 132 9.99 11.09 -14.49
CA LYS A 132 11.22 11.63 -15.07
C LYS A 132 11.00 11.95 -16.55
N TYR A 133 11.86 12.79 -17.09
CA TYR A 133 11.93 13.06 -18.52
C TYR A 133 13.40 13.05 -18.94
N ASP A 134 13.74 12.22 -19.92
CA ASP A 134 15.07 12.12 -20.50
C ASP A 134 14.99 12.04 -22.05
N ARG A 135 16.11 11.75 -22.72
CA ARG A 135 16.15 11.66 -24.19
C ARG A 135 15.19 10.63 -24.79
N TRP A 136 14.73 9.66 -23.99
CA TRP A 136 13.78 8.62 -24.37
C TRP A 136 12.33 8.99 -24.03
N GLY A 137 12.09 10.23 -23.61
CA GLY A 137 10.78 10.77 -23.24
C GLY A 137 10.44 10.58 -21.77
N PHE A 138 9.15 10.55 -21.47
CA PHE A 138 8.66 10.38 -20.10
C PHE A 138 8.86 8.96 -19.57
N GLY A 139 9.11 8.85 -18.26
CA GLY A 139 9.11 7.60 -17.51
C GLY A 139 8.49 7.79 -16.13
N LEU A 140 7.82 6.77 -15.61
CA LEU A 140 7.36 6.75 -14.22
C LEU A 140 8.53 6.42 -13.30
N ASN A 141 8.71 7.19 -12.22
CA ASN A 141 9.72 6.88 -11.22
C ASN A 141 9.25 5.75 -10.29
N TRP A 142 10.21 4.94 -9.83
CA TRP A 142 9.99 4.01 -8.73
C TRP A 142 10.28 4.70 -7.40
N GLY A 143 9.46 4.44 -6.39
CA GLY A 143 9.64 4.97 -5.03
C GLY A 143 8.36 5.52 -4.41
N TRP A 144 8.51 6.17 -3.25
CA TRP A 144 7.41 6.54 -2.37
C TRP A 144 6.30 7.40 -2.99
N GLN A 145 6.61 8.25 -3.99
CA GLN A 145 5.56 9.03 -4.68
C GLN A 145 4.62 8.16 -5.50
N ARG A 146 5.16 7.08 -6.08
CA ARG A 146 4.35 6.09 -6.77
C ARG A 146 3.47 5.32 -5.79
N ASP A 147 4.04 4.89 -4.66
CA ASP A 147 3.28 4.16 -3.64
C ASP A 147 2.15 5.04 -3.09
N ARG A 148 2.40 6.33 -2.89
CA ARG A 148 1.37 7.30 -2.51
C ARG A 148 0.26 7.43 -3.55
N LEU A 149 0.58 7.43 -4.84
CA LEU A 149 -0.44 7.47 -5.89
C LEU A 149 -1.31 6.21 -5.87
N ALA A 150 -0.71 5.03 -5.67
CA ALA A 150 -1.46 3.80 -5.48
C ALA A 150 -2.34 3.86 -4.22
N ASP A 151 -1.79 4.33 -3.10
CA ASP A 151 -2.52 4.47 -1.83
C ASP A 151 -3.74 5.38 -1.98
N LEU A 152 -3.59 6.52 -2.67
CA LEU A 152 -4.68 7.44 -2.96
C LEU A 152 -5.78 6.78 -3.81
N GLU A 153 -5.43 5.99 -4.83
CA GLU A 153 -6.43 5.23 -5.59
C GLU A 153 -7.19 4.25 -4.71
N ARG A 154 -6.49 3.46 -3.89
CA ARG A 154 -7.13 2.47 -3.00
C ARG A 154 -8.09 3.15 -2.03
N MET A 155 -7.70 4.30 -1.48
CA MET A 155 -8.56 5.08 -0.60
C MET A 155 -9.83 5.57 -1.29
N LEU A 156 -9.72 6.08 -2.52
CA LEU A 156 -10.88 6.51 -3.30
C LEU A 156 -11.79 5.32 -3.64
N MET A 157 -11.23 4.18 -4.02
CA MET A 157 -12.02 2.97 -4.31
C MET A 157 -12.78 2.48 -3.07
N ILE A 158 -12.15 2.47 -1.90
CA ILE A 158 -12.80 2.10 -0.63
C ILE A 158 -13.93 3.07 -0.29
N LEU A 159 -13.70 4.39 -0.40
CA LEU A 159 -14.72 5.40 -0.14
C LEU A 159 -15.89 5.34 -1.13
N ASP A 160 -15.64 4.83 -2.34
CA ASP A 160 -16.63 4.59 -3.36
C ASP A 160 -17.36 3.25 -3.22
N GLY A 161 -16.94 2.39 -2.27
CA GLY A 161 -17.50 1.05 -2.10
C GLY A 161 -17.12 0.07 -3.22
N LYS A 162 -16.08 0.38 -3.99
CA LYS A 162 -15.57 -0.47 -5.08
C LYS A 162 -14.46 -1.40 -4.61
N PRO A 163 -14.28 -2.55 -5.27
CA PRO A 163 -13.15 -3.43 -4.99
C PRO A 163 -11.83 -2.70 -5.28
N VAL A 164 -10.90 -2.83 -4.35
CA VAL A 164 -9.56 -2.25 -4.48
C VAL A 164 -8.78 -3.02 -5.55
N PRO A 165 -8.15 -2.35 -6.53
CA PRO A 165 -7.36 -3.03 -7.55
C PRO A 165 -6.13 -3.71 -6.92
N ASP A 166 -5.80 -4.92 -7.39
CA ASP A 166 -4.50 -5.55 -7.11
C ASP A 166 -3.36 -4.68 -7.68
N ASN A 167 -2.15 -4.81 -7.13
CA ASN A 167 -0.95 -4.10 -7.57
C ASN A 167 -0.64 -4.29 -9.07
N ARG A 168 -1.16 -5.36 -9.68
CA ARG A 168 -1.04 -5.65 -11.12
C ARG A 168 -1.99 -4.83 -11.99
N ALA A 169 -2.97 -4.18 -11.41
CA ALA A 169 -4.01 -3.44 -12.09
C ALA A 169 -4.17 -2.01 -11.57
N ASP A 170 -3.42 -1.60 -10.53
CA ASP A 170 -3.51 -0.26 -9.94
C ASP A 170 -3.14 0.88 -10.92
N VAL A 171 -3.45 2.11 -10.52
CA VAL A 171 -3.18 3.33 -11.28
C VAL A 171 -1.72 3.47 -11.66
N THR A 172 -0.79 2.98 -10.85
CA THR A 172 0.65 3.10 -11.13
C THR A 172 1.06 2.18 -12.26
N ARG A 173 0.49 0.97 -12.31
CA ARG A 173 0.64 0.05 -13.43
C ARG A 173 0.06 0.66 -14.71
N ARG A 174 -1.18 1.14 -14.65
CA ARG A 174 -1.89 1.69 -15.82
C ARG A 174 -1.23 2.96 -16.35
N LEU A 175 -0.79 3.86 -15.46
CA LEU A 175 -0.02 5.07 -15.82
C LEU A 175 1.34 4.69 -16.42
N GLY A 176 2.03 3.70 -15.83
CA GLY A 176 3.31 3.19 -16.34
C GLY A 176 3.18 2.63 -17.75
N ASP A 177 2.15 1.82 -18.02
CA ASP A 177 1.83 1.31 -19.36
C ASP A 177 1.52 2.43 -20.34
N HIS A 178 0.70 3.40 -19.92
CA HIS A 178 0.36 4.55 -20.75
C HIS A 178 1.60 5.34 -21.16
N ILE A 179 2.46 5.68 -20.19
CA ILE A 179 3.71 6.40 -20.44
C ILE A 179 4.64 5.58 -21.33
N HIS A 180 4.72 4.26 -21.13
CA HIS A 180 5.55 3.38 -21.96
C HIS A 180 5.10 3.40 -23.42
N ALA A 181 3.81 3.29 -23.68
CA ALA A 181 3.23 3.31 -25.02
C ALA A 181 3.24 4.72 -25.65
N ASN A 182 3.22 5.78 -24.84
CA ASN A 182 3.05 7.17 -25.29
C ASN A 182 4.13 8.08 -24.69
N ARG A 183 5.41 7.80 -24.96
CA ARG A 183 6.58 8.47 -24.36
C ARG A 183 6.61 10.00 -24.47
N HIS A 184 5.89 10.56 -25.44
CA HIS A 184 5.79 12.00 -25.68
C HIS A 184 4.42 12.61 -25.31
N SER A 185 3.46 11.80 -24.88
CA SER A 185 2.24 12.30 -24.24
C SER A 185 2.58 12.87 -22.88
N ASN A 186 1.83 13.87 -22.44
CA ASN A 186 1.95 14.49 -21.12
C ASN A 186 0.67 14.37 -20.27
N ARG A 187 -0.30 13.57 -20.72
CA ARG A 187 -1.62 13.47 -20.10
C ARG A 187 -2.13 12.03 -20.10
N TYR A 188 -2.57 11.60 -18.94
CA TYR A 188 -3.27 10.34 -18.67
C TYR A 188 -4.63 10.63 -18.04
N GLU A 189 -5.62 9.78 -18.31
CA GLU A 189 -6.96 9.90 -17.75
C GLU A 189 -7.57 8.51 -17.52
N ASP A 190 -8.17 8.30 -16.36
CA ASP A 190 -8.94 7.11 -16.01
C ASP A 190 -10.18 7.50 -15.18
N GLU A 191 -10.85 6.52 -14.56
CA GLU A 191 -12.05 6.76 -13.76
C GLU A 191 -11.84 7.76 -12.61
N MET A 192 -10.70 7.68 -11.92
CA MET A 192 -10.45 8.43 -10.69
C MET A 192 -9.63 9.70 -10.92
N PHE A 193 -8.76 9.70 -11.93
CA PHE A 193 -7.74 10.72 -12.10
C PHE A 193 -7.64 11.27 -13.52
N VAL A 194 -7.35 12.57 -13.60
CA VAL A 194 -6.67 13.17 -14.76
C VAL A 194 -5.27 13.58 -14.32
N ILE A 195 -4.25 12.96 -14.90
CA ILE A 195 -2.85 13.20 -14.54
C ILE A 195 -2.16 13.90 -15.70
N LYS A 196 -1.77 15.16 -15.48
CA LYS A 196 -0.90 15.90 -16.40
C LYS A 196 0.50 15.96 -15.81
N TYR A 197 1.51 15.56 -16.57
CA TYR A 197 2.89 15.47 -16.07
C TYR A 197 3.85 16.30 -16.93
N PHE A 198 4.94 16.78 -16.33
CA PHE A 198 5.81 17.81 -16.90
C PHE A 198 7.28 17.38 -16.85
N GLN A 199 8.09 17.94 -17.75
CA GLN A 199 9.51 17.56 -17.89
C GLN A 199 10.35 17.81 -16.63
N LYS A 200 9.93 18.75 -15.76
CA LYS A 200 10.55 18.98 -14.44
C LYS A 200 10.28 17.85 -13.43
N GLY A 201 9.56 16.80 -13.82
CA GLY A 201 9.21 15.67 -12.97
C GLY A 201 7.98 15.90 -12.08
N THR A 202 7.26 17.01 -12.27
CA THR A 202 6.01 17.29 -11.56
C THR A 202 4.83 16.62 -12.24
N ALA A 203 3.84 16.23 -11.44
CA ALA A 203 2.55 15.75 -11.92
C ALA A 203 1.42 16.46 -11.20
N HIS A 204 0.45 16.92 -11.98
CA HIS A 204 -0.80 17.51 -11.54
C HIS A 204 -1.86 16.42 -11.62
N ILE A 205 -2.31 15.94 -10.47
CA ILE A 205 -3.32 14.89 -10.36
C ILE A 205 -4.64 15.55 -10.00
N THR A 206 -5.59 15.52 -10.92
CA THR A 206 -6.94 16.02 -10.69
C THR A 206 -7.84 14.85 -10.31
N LEU A 207 -8.50 14.97 -9.16
CA LEU A 207 -9.48 14.00 -8.66
C LEU A 207 -10.80 14.24 -9.40
N ARG A 208 -11.29 13.22 -10.11
CA ARG A 208 -12.48 13.35 -10.96
C ARG A 208 -13.79 13.30 -10.20
N ARG A 209 -13.78 12.72 -9.00
CA ARG A 209 -14.96 12.41 -8.18
C ARG A 209 -15.02 13.34 -6.96
N PRO A 210 -15.66 14.52 -7.08
CA PRO A 210 -15.65 15.53 -6.01
C PRO A 210 -16.24 15.01 -4.70
N GLU A 211 -17.26 14.16 -4.76
CA GLU A 211 -17.90 13.54 -3.60
C GLU A 211 -16.94 12.64 -2.79
N LEU A 212 -15.94 12.04 -3.44
CA LEU A 212 -14.90 11.27 -2.76
C LEU A 212 -13.86 12.20 -2.12
N VAL A 213 -13.60 13.36 -2.73
CA VAL A 213 -12.75 14.40 -2.12
C VAL A 213 -13.40 14.94 -0.85
N ASP A 214 -14.72 15.13 -0.86
CA ASP A 214 -15.46 15.54 0.34
C ASP A 214 -15.33 14.50 1.45
N LYS A 215 -15.49 13.20 1.14
CA LYS A 215 -15.28 12.11 2.11
C LYS A 215 -13.84 12.08 2.67
N LEU A 216 -12.82 12.31 1.85
CA LEU A 216 -11.44 12.44 2.32
C LEU A 216 -11.28 13.62 3.29
N ASN A 217 -11.94 14.74 2.99
CA ASN A 217 -11.90 15.94 3.83
C ASN A 217 -12.70 15.76 5.13
N ASP A 218 -13.78 14.99 5.13
CA ASP A 218 -14.52 14.65 6.36
C ASP A 218 -13.61 13.85 7.32
N ILE A 219 -12.75 12.98 6.79
CA ILE A 219 -11.72 12.28 7.59
C ILE A 219 -10.70 13.27 8.15
N ILE A 220 -10.21 14.23 7.35
CA ILE A 220 -9.28 15.27 7.84
C ILE A 220 -9.95 16.07 8.98
N ALA A 221 -11.21 16.49 8.81
CA ALA A 221 -11.93 17.27 9.80
C ALA A 221 -12.13 16.51 11.12
N LYS A 222 -12.35 15.20 11.05
CA LYS A 222 -12.46 14.33 12.22
C LYS A 222 -11.15 14.29 13.03
N HIS A 223 -10.00 14.22 12.36
CA HIS A 223 -8.68 14.14 13.02
C HIS A 223 -8.13 15.52 13.43
N TYR A 224 -8.55 16.58 12.73
CA TYR A 224 -8.13 17.96 12.96
C TYR A 224 -9.35 18.90 13.06
N PRO A 225 -10.05 18.92 14.21
CA PRO A 225 -11.19 19.82 14.42
C PRO A 225 -10.78 21.28 14.19
N GLY A 226 -11.49 21.99 13.31
CA GLY A 226 -11.20 23.38 12.94
C GLY A 226 -10.23 23.56 11.76
N ALA A 227 -9.69 22.47 11.18
CA ALA A 227 -8.87 22.56 9.96
C ALA A 227 -9.68 23.03 8.74
N LEU A 228 -10.94 22.63 8.65
CA LEU A 228 -11.85 23.12 7.62
C LEU A 228 -12.62 24.33 8.15
N ALA A 229 -12.68 25.40 7.35
CA ALA A 229 -13.64 26.48 7.62
C ALA A 229 -15.05 25.89 7.68
N ALA A 230 -15.89 26.38 8.60
CA ALA A 230 -17.29 25.99 8.68
C ALA A 230 -17.93 26.10 7.28
N ARG A 231 -18.62 25.04 6.85
CA ARG A 231 -19.29 24.98 5.55
C ARG A 231 -20.34 26.08 5.40
#